data_AF-A0A420B832-F1
#
_entry.id   AF-A0A420B832-F1
#
_cell.length_a   1.000
_cell.length_b   1.000
_cell.length_c   1.000
_cell.angle_alpha   90.00
_cell.angle_beta   90.00
_cell.angle_gamma   90.00
#
_symmetry.space_group_name_H-M   'P 1'
#
loop_
_entity.id
_entity.type
_entity.pdbx_description
1 polymer ?
#
loop_
_entity_poly.entity_id
_entity_poly.type
_entity_poly.pdbx_seq_one_letter_code
_entity_poly.pdbx_strand_id
1 'polypeptide(L)'
;MKGINEIKYQRLLHLMIEMQYKLASEDDEVLIKKLQAEGENLKALYLHYLKLLDEVGTVVKNYELKERQVRSGLLSKRIRLLSKRNGTESVITSWVSAINSCAR
;
A
#
# COMPACT_ATOMS: atom_id res chain seq x y z
N MET A 1 1.46 -8.91 0.93
CA MET A 1 0.19 -9.67 0.90
C MET A 1 0.22 -10.70 -0.22
N LYS A 2 -0.26 -11.91 0.01
CA LYS A 2 -0.50 -12.91 -1.05
C LYS A 2 -1.79 -12.53 -1.82
N GLY A 3 -1.75 -11.41 -2.55
CA GLY A 3 -2.86 -10.94 -3.38
C GLY A 3 -2.62 -11.23 -4.86
N ILE A 4 -3.69 -11.10 -5.66
CA ILE A 4 -3.58 -11.03 -7.13
C ILE A 4 -3.11 -9.60 -7.45
N ASN A 5 -1.81 -9.44 -7.70
CA ASN A 5 -1.30 -8.20 -8.25
C ASN A 5 -1.72 -8.07 -9.74
N GLU A 6 -1.57 -6.87 -10.29
CA GLU A 6 -1.97 -6.57 -11.67
C GLU A 6 -1.41 -7.56 -12.70
N ILE A 7 -0.13 -7.93 -12.57
CA ILE A 7 0.52 -8.90 -13.48
C ILE A 7 -0.18 -10.26 -13.42
N LYS A 8 -0.51 -10.76 -12.23
CA LYS A 8 -1.23 -12.04 -12.07
C LYS A 8 -2.66 -11.95 -12.58
N TYR A 9 -3.35 -10.83 -12.34
CA TYR A 9 -4.69 -10.60 -12.85
C TYR A 9 -4.72 -10.66 -14.38
N GLN A 10 -3.82 -9.93 -15.04
CA GLN A 10 -3.73 -9.91 -16.50
C GLN A 10 -3.41 -11.28 -17.09
N ARG A 11 -2.49 -12.03 -16.47
CA ARG A 11 -2.15 -13.40 -16.91
C ARG A 11 -3.34 -14.36 -16.80
N LEU A 12 -4.05 -14.32 -15.67
CA LEU A 12 -5.22 -15.17 -15.47
C LEU A 12 -6.36 -14.79 -16.41
N LEU A 13 -6.61 -13.49 -16.61
CA LEU A 13 -7.61 -13.00 -17.56
C LEU A 13 -7.31 -13.46 -18.98
N HIS A 14 -6.05 -13.37 -19.41
CA HIS A 14 -5.61 -13.83 -20.73
C HIS A 14 -5.84 -15.34 -20.92
N LEU A 15 -5.43 -16.15 -19.95
CA LEU A 15 -5.68 -17.61 -19.95
C LEU A 15 -7.17 -17.94 -20.03
N MET A 16 -8.01 -17.20 -19.30
CA MET A 16 -9.46 -17.41 -19.35
C MET A 16 -10.04 -17.07 -20.72
N ILE A 17 -9.57 -16.01 -21.37
CA ILE A 17 -9.98 -15.66 -22.74
C ILE A 17 -9.57 -16.77 -23.71
N GLU A 18 -8.33 -17.26 -23.64
CA GLU A 18 -7.86 -18.38 -24.48
C GLU A 18 -8.71 -19.66 -24.27
N MET A 19 -9.05 -19.97 -23.03
CA MET A 19 -9.91 -21.11 -22.70
C MET A 19 -11.33 -20.93 -23.24
N GLN A 20 -11.91 -19.72 -23.17
CA GLN A 20 -13.23 -19.44 -23.74
C GLN A 20 -13.24 -19.64 -25.27
N TYR A 21 -12.21 -19.17 -25.97
CA TYR A 21 -12.11 -19.39 -27.42
C TYR A 21 -12.04 -20.88 -27.78
N LYS A 22 -11.29 -21.67 -27.02
CA LYS A 22 -11.20 -23.13 -27.23
C LYS A 22 -12.53 -23.82 -26.95
N LEU A 23 -13.16 -23.52 -25.82
CA LEU A 23 -14.45 -24.12 -25.45
C LEU A 23 -15.58 -23.73 -26.41
N ALA A 24 -15.55 -22.51 -26.95
CA ALA A 24 -16.49 -22.07 -27.98
C ALA A 24 -16.33 -22.85 -29.29
N SER A 25 -15.13 -23.36 -29.61
CA SER A 25 -14.93 -24.25 -30.76
C SER A 25 -15.38 -25.70 -30.50
N GLU A 26 -15.60 -26.07 -29.24
CA GLU A 26 -16.02 -27.41 -28.79
C GLU A 26 -17.53 -27.46 -28.44
N ASP A 27 -18.27 -26.36 -28.62
CA ASP A 27 -19.71 -26.20 -28.29
C ASP A 27 -20.09 -26.55 -26.83
N ASP A 28 -19.15 -26.48 -25.87
CA ASP A 28 -19.43 -26.74 -24.45
C ASP A 28 -19.95 -25.48 -23.73
N GLU A 29 -21.24 -25.17 -23.93
CA GLU A 29 -21.91 -24.02 -23.31
C GLU A 29 -21.87 -24.05 -21.77
N VAL A 30 -21.84 -25.23 -21.15
CA VAL A 30 -21.85 -25.38 -19.68
C VAL A 30 -20.51 -24.94 -19.11
N LEU A 31 -19.40 -25.38 -19.72
CA LEU A 31 -18.07 -24.95 -19.32
C LEU A 31 -17.84 -23.46 -19.59
N ILE A 32 -18.36 -22.91 -20.70
CA ILE A 32 -18.28 -21.48 -20.99
C ILE A 32 -18.95 -20.64 -19.88
N LYS A 33 -20.17 -21.02 -19.46
CA LYS A 33 -20.88 -20.31 -18.37
C LYS A 33 -20.12 -20.37 -17.04
N LYS A 34 -19.56 -21.54 -16.69
CA LYS A 34 -18.73 -21.68 -15.48
C LYS A 34 -17.49 -20.80 -15.55
N LEU A 35 -16.82 -20.77 -16.70
CA LEU A 35 -15.62 -19.97 -16.90
C LEU A 35 -15.91 -18.47 -16.85
N GLN A 36 -17.06 -18.02 -17.36
CA GLN A 36 -17.52 -16.64 -17.20
C GLN A 36 -17.76 -16.28 -15.73
N ALA A 37 -18.40 -17.16 -14.96
CA ALA A 37 -18.61 -16.95 -13.52
C ALA A 37 -17.28 -16.83 -12.76
N GLU A 38 -16.29 -17.67 -13.07
CA GLU A 38 -14.95 -17.54 -12.49
C GLU A 38 -14.25 -16.24 -12.90
N GLY A 39 -14.55 -15.70 -14.08
CA GLY A 39 -14.01 -14.42 -14.56
C GLY A 39 -14.52 -13.25 -13.73
N GLU A 40 -15.82 -13.25 -13.40
CA GLU A 40 -16.41 -12.26 -12.50
C GLU A 40 -15.85 -12.39 -11.08
N ASN A 41 -15.62 -13.62 -10.58
CA ASN A 41 -14.96 -13.84 -9.29
C ASN A 41 -13.53 -13.27 -9.28
N LEU A 42 -12.75 -13.52 -10.33
CA LEU A 42 -11.39 -13.01 -10.48
C LEU A 42 -11.36 -11.48 -10.49
N LYS A 43 -12.29 -10.85 -11.22
CA LYS A 43 -12.45 -9.40 -11.27
C LYS A 43 -12.82 -8.83 -9.90
N ALA A 44 -13.75 -9.44 -9.19
CA ALA A 44 -14.13 -9.03 -7.83
C ALA A 44 -12.94 -9.10 -6.86
N LEU A 45 -12.15 -10.18 -6.92
CA LEU A 45 -10.92 -10.33 -6.12
C LEU A 45 -9.90 -9.24 -6.43
N TYR A 46 -9.73 -8.89 -7.71
CA TYR A 46 -8.81 -7.83 -8.11
C TYR A 46 -9.26 -6.45 -7.63
N LEU A 47 -10.55 -6.13 -7.73
CA LEU A 47 -11.11 -4.88 -7.19
C LEU A 47 -10.96 -4.80 -5.66
N HIS A 48 -11.14 -5.90 -4.95
CA HIS A 48 -10.91 -5.96 -3.52
C HIS A 48 -9.43 -5.71 -3.16
N TYR A 49 -8.50 -6.30 -3.92
CA TYR A 49 -7.08 -6.04 -3.78
C TYR A 49 -6.74 -4.55 -3.98
N LEU A 50 -7.28 -3.91 -5.03
CA LEU A 50 -7.05 -2.48 -5.28
C LEU A 50 -7.56 -1.60 -4.15
N LYS A 51 -8.76 -1.88 -3.65
CA LYS A 51 -9.35 -1.15 -2.52
C LYS A 51 -8.46 -1.24 -1.28
N LEU A 52 -8.00 -2.43 -0.95
CA LEU A 52 -7.18 -2.64 0.24
C LEU A 52 -5.78 -2.00 0.07
N LEU A 53 -5.25 -1.95 -1.15
CA LEU A 53 -4.01 -1.24 -1.44
C LEU A 53 -4.15 0.27 -1.24
N ASP A 54 -5.30 0.85 -1.61
CA ASP A 54 -5.62 2.25 -1.36
C ASP A 54 -5.80 2.56 0.15
N GLU A 55 -6.49 1.68 0.88
CA GLU A 55 -6.62 1.78 2.34
C GLU A 55 -5.26 1.76 3.03
N VAL A 56 -4.37 0.84 2.64
CA VAL A 56 -3.00 0.76 3.15
C VAL A 56 -2.22 2.03 2.80
N GLY A 57 -2.32 2.53 1.57
CA GLY A 57 -1.68 3.78 1.15
C GLY A 57 -2.13 4.97 2.00
N THR A 58 -3.43 5.04 2.31
CA THR A 58 -4.00 6.06 3.20
C THR A 58 -3.46 5.95 4.63
N VAL A 59 -3.38 4.74 5.18
CA VAL A 59 -2.82 4.50 6.52
C VAL A 59 -1.34 4.91 6.58
N VAL A 60 -0.54 4.51 5.59
CA VAL A 60 0.88 4.87 5.50
C VAL A 60 1.06 6.39 5.43
N LYS A 61 0.32 7.07 4.54
CA LYS A 61 0.37 8.53 4.43
C LYS A 61 -0.01 9.24 5.74
N ASN A 62 -1.04 8.74 6.43
CA ASN A 62 -1.44 9.28 7.73
C ASN A 62 -0.39 9.06 8.81
N TYR A 63 0.27 7.89 8.80
CA TYR A 63 1.38 7.60 9.68
C TYR A 63 2.56 8.56 9.44
N GLU A 64 3.01 8.71 8.20
CA GLU A 64 4.10 9.62 7.82
C GLU A 64 3.77 11.09 8.18
N LEU A 65 2.52 11.50 8.00
CA LEU A 65 2.07 12.86 8.35
C LEU A 65 2.11 13.07 9.87
N LYS A 66 1.64 12.10 10.66
CA LYS A 66 1.72 12.16 12.13
C LYS A 66 3.17 12.14 12.60
N GLU A 67 4.00 11.28 12.03
CA GLU A 67 5.44 11.23 12.33
C GLU A 67 6.09 12.60 12.07
N ARG A 68 5.80 13.20 10.90
CA ARG A 68 6.28 14.56 10.56
C ARG A 68 5.80 15.59 11.56
N GLN A 69 4.53 15.58 11.95
CA GLN A 69 3.97 16.53 12.93
C GLN A 69 4.62 16.40 14.32
N VAL A 70 4.83 15.17 14.79
CA VAL A 70 5.51 14.91 16.06
C VAL A 70 6.95 15.42 16.00
N ARG A 71 7.67 15.11 14.92
CA ARG A 71 9.06 15.54 14.74
C ARG A 71 9.18 17.06 14.67
N SER A 72 8.55 17.70 13.68
CA SER A 72 8.77 19.12 13.38
C SER A 72 8.01 20.06 14.33
N GLY A 73 6.79 19.68 14.71
CA GLY A 73 5.89 20.51 15.49
C GLY A 73 6.10 20.39 16.99
N LEU A 74 6.20 19.17 17.50
CA LEU A 74 6.31 18.92 18.93
C LEU A 74 7.77 18.89 19.39
N LEU A 75 8.59 18.01 18.81
CA LEU A 75 9.94 17.77 19.30
C LEU A 75 10.90 18.90 18.91
N SER A 76 11.03 19.24 17.62
CA SER A 76 11.97 20.29 17.19
C SER A 76 11.68 21.67 17.80
N LYS A 77 10.40 21.99 18.06
CA LYS A 77 10.01 23.25 18.72
C LYS A 77 10.37 23.24 20.20
N ARG A 78 10.04 22.17 20.94
CA ARG A 78 10.42 22.04 22.36
C ARG A 78 11.93 22.06 22.53
N ILE A 79 12.67 21.34 21.68
CA ILE A 79 14.13 21.26 21.76
C ILE A 79 14.77 22.63 21.51
N ARG A 80 14.29 23.41 20.53
CA ARG A 80 14.74 24.80 20.34
C ARG A 80 14.48 25.70 21.54
N LEU A 81 13.33 25.55 22.20
CA LEU A 81 13.00 26.31 23.41
C LEU A 81 13.91 25.94 24.59
N LEU A 82 14.23 24.65 24.74
CA LEU A 82 15.15 24.16 25.76
C LEU A 82 16.58 24.67 25.52
N SER A 83 17.03 24.68 24.26
CA SER A 83 18.36 25.18 23.89
C SER A 83 18.57 26.63 24.29
N LYS A 84 17.55 27.47 24.08
CA LYS A 84 17.59 28.89 24.43
C LYS A 84 17.56 29.16 25.93
N ARG A 85 17.04 28.24 26.75
CA ARG A 85 16.87 28.44 28.20
C ARG A 85 18.05 27.93 29.04
N ASN A 86 18.71 26.85 28.62
CA ASN A 86 19.59 26.09 29.52
C ASN A 86 21.08 26.07 29.12
N GLY A 87 21.52 26.78 28.06
CA GLY A 87 22.94 26.87 27.68
C GLY A 87 23.65 25.54 27.37
N THR A 88 22.92 24.43 27.32
CA THR A 88 23.42 23.05 27.16
C THR A 88 23.26 22.60 25.71
N GLU A 89 23.87 23.35 24.80
CA GLU A 89 23.74 23.18 23.34
C GLU A 89 24.22 21.81 22.83
N SER A 90 25.23 21.18 23.47
CA SER A 90 25.81 19.90 23.01
C SER A 90 24.87 18.70 23.22
N VAL A 91 24.18 18.63 24.36
CA VAL A 91 23.20 17.56 24.66
C VAL A 91 21.99 17.69 23.75
N ILE A 92 21.58 18.92 23.51
CA ILE A 92 20.42 19.25 22.68
C ILE A 92 20.69 18.94 21.21
N THR A 93 21.87 19.26 20.69
CA THR A 93 22.27 18.90 19.32
C THR A 93 22.35 17.38 19.13
N SER A 94 22.79 16.61 20.13
CA SER A 94 22.78 15.14 20.07
C SER A 94 21.36 14.58 19.98
N TRP A 95 20.41 15.12 20.74
CA TRP A 95 19.00 14.72 20.68
C TRP A 95 18.35 15.05 19.34
N VAL A 96 18.66 16.21 18.75
CA VAL A 96 18.21 16.56 17.39
C VAL A 96 18.75 15.58 16.37
N SER A 97 20.04 15.22 16.46
CA SER A 97 20.66 14.27 15.54
C SER A 97 20.03 12.87 15.63
N ALA A 98 19.78 12.37 16.85
CA ALA A 98 19.12 11.09 17.09
C ALA A 98 17.68 11.06 16.54
N ILE A 99 16.91 12.14 16.73
CA ILE A 99 15.56 12.26 16.18
C ILE A 99 15.58 12.28 14.65
N ASN A 100 16.60 12.90 14.05
CA ASN A 100 16.76 12.93 12.60
C ASN A 100 17.26 11.60 12.03
N SER A 101 18.07 10.83 12.77
CA SER A 101 18.55 9.51 12.33
C SER A 101 17.47 8.44 12.34
N CYS A 102 16.46 8.54 13.20
CA CYS A 102 15.30 7.64 13.20
C CYS A 102 14.39 7.78 11.96
N ALA A 103 14.68 8.73 11.07
CA ALA A 103 13.95 8.96 9.83
C ALA A 103 14.65 8.38 8.58
N ARG A 104 15.71 7.57 8.75
CA ARG A 104 16.38 6.82 7.69
C ARG A 104 15.84 5.40 7.58
#